data_AF-A0A7J6D0B3-F1
#
_entry.id   AF-A0A7J6D0B3-F1
#
_cell.length_a   1.000
_cell.length_b   1.000
_cell.length_c   1.000
_cell.angle_alpha   90.00
_cell.angle_beta   90.00
_cell.angle_gamma   90.00
#
_symmetry.space_group_name_H-M   'P 1'
#
loop_
_entity.id
_entity.type
_entity.pdbx_description
1 polymer ?
#
loop_
_entity_poly.entity_id
_entity_poly.type
_entity_poly.pdbx_seq_one_letter_code
_entity_poly.pdbx_strand_id
1 'polypeptide(L)'
;MQSTSANMQEIRLQEQTAFDNKLVSNLILTNLKTDLNLSMSYREDDEYEPAGEEFSWHFPHFLAVLENNGGETKPKHKPFVPALVPPKIPDGEKVDFDDIHRKRMEKDLTELQTLIEAHFESRKKEEEELINLTQRIENRRADRAEQHRVRTERERERQNKLAEEKARKEEEEAKRKADDDAKKKKVLASFQYTGYMQRTDKRGGPKKQTEREKKKAILSERRKELNTGNLSADKLRETANELWKWMRQLEAEKFELQYRYMCQKYEITILRNRVSDHQKNTKGSRSKRGLRK
;
A
#
# COMPACT_ATOMS: atom_id res chain seq x y z
N MET A 1 -12.89 -63.97 38.40
CA MET A 1 -14.05 -63.23 37.87
C MET A 1 -13.78 -61.76 37.51
N GLN A 2 -12.61 -61.18 37.86
CA GLN A 2 -12.30 -59.79 37.50
C GLN A 2 -11.70 -59.60 36.09
N SER A 3 -11.08 -60.62 35.48
CA SER A 3 -10.42 -60.47 34.16
C SER A 3 -11.40 -60.41 32.97
N THR A 4 -12.58 -61.01 33.07
CA THR A 4 -13.58 -60.98 31.99
C THR A 4 -14.27 -59.62 31.87
N SER A 5 -14.40 -58.88 32.98
CA SER A 5 -14.98 -57.53 33.01
C SER A 5 -14.08 -56.49 32.34
N ALA A 6 -12.77 -56.56 32.61
CA ALA A 6 -11.77 -55.67 31.99
C ALA A 6 -11.72 -55.86 30.46
N ASN A 7 -11.74 -57.12 29.99
CA ASN A 7 -11.72 -57.44 28.56
C ASN A 7 -12.99 -56.94 27.83
N MET A 8 -14.15 -56.99 28.49
CA MET A 8 -15.43 -56.46 27.96
C MET A 8 -15.51 -54.93 27.94
N GLN A 9 -14.74 -54.23 28.79
CA GLN A 9 -14.63 -52.78 28.73
C GLN A 9 -13.67 -52.33 27.63
N GLU A 10 -12.58 -53.07 27.43
CA GLU A 10 -11.58 -52.79 26.40
C GLU A 10 -12.16 -52.98 24.99
N ILE A 11 -12.95 -54.04 24.77
CA ILE A 11 -13.68 -54.25 23.51
C ILE A 11 -14.65 -53.09 23.24
N ARG A 12 -15.38 -52.62 24.27
CA ARG A 12 -16.30 -51.48 24.13
C ARG A 12 -15.57 -50.19 23.76
N LEU A 13 -14.39 -49.95 24.31
CA LEU A 13 -13.56 -48.79 23.95
C LEU A 13 -12.99 -48.92 22.53
N GLN A 14 -12.63 -50.13 22.11
CA GLN A 14 -12.19 -50.41 20.74
C GLN A 14 -13.32 -50.21 19.71
N GLU A 15 -14.55 -50.61 20.04
CA GLU A 15 -15.72 -50.39 19.20
C GLU A 15 -16.10 -48.90 19.11
N GLN A 16 -16.01 -48.17 20.23
CA GLN A 16 -16.27 -46.74 20.26
C GLN A 16 -15.25 -45.95 19.42
N THR A 17 -13.95 -46.27 19.57
CA THR A 17 -12.90 -45.63 18.77
C THR A 17 -13.01 -45.97 17.29
N ALA A 18 -13.42 -47.19 16.93
CA ALA A 18 -13.70 -47.57 15.54
C ALA A 18 -14.91 -46.83 14.95
N PHE A 19 -15.94 -46.56 15.76
CA PHE A 19 -17.10 -45.76 15.37
C PHE A 19 -16.73 -44.29 15.15
N ASP A 20 -15.96 -43.71 16.07
CA ASP A 20 -15.50 -42.32 15.99
C ASP A 20 -14.58 -42.11 14.76
N ASN A 21 -13.68 -43.05 14.49
CA ASN A 21 -12.82 -43.02 13.29
C ASN A 21 -13.62 -43.12 11.98
N LYS A 22 -14.70 -43.92 11.94
CA LYS A 22 -15.60 -43.99 10.77
C LYS A 22 -16.37 -42.68 10.57
N LEU A 23 -16.79 -42.01 11.64
CA LEU A 23 -17.45 -40.70 11.56
C LEU A 23 -16.50 -39.63 11.03
N VAL A 24 -15.25 -39.59 11.53
CA VAL A 24 -14.23 -38.65 11.05
C VAL A 24 -13.91 -38.88 9.57
N SER A 25 -13.75 -40.13 9.14
CA SER A 25 -13.50 -40.48 7.74
C SER A 25 -14.65 -40.06 6.81
N ASN A 26 -15.90 -40.31 7.21
CA ASN A 26 -17.07 -39.87 6.45
C ASN A 26 -17.20 -38.34 6.40
N LEU A 27 -16.84 -37.64 7.47
CA LEU A 27 -16.82 -36.17 7.51
C LEU A 27 -15.75 -35.61 6.56
N ILE A 28 -14.57 -36.23 6.49
CA ILE A 28 -13.51 -35.83 5.56
C ILE A 28 -13.94 -36.07 4.11
N LEU A 29 -14.53 -37.24 3.80
CA LEU A 29 -14.99 -37.57 2.45
C LEU A 29 -16.14 -36.66 1.97
N THR A 30 -17.04 -36.26 2.86
CA THR A 30 -18.13 -35.32 2.52
C THR A 30 -17.61 -33.91 2.26
N ASN A 31 -16.65 -33.43 3.06
CA ASN A 31 -16.00 -32.14 2.83
C ASN A 31 -15.21 -32.10 1.50
N LEU A 32 -14.46 -33.17 1.18
CA LEU A 32 -13.74 -33.27 -0.10
C LEU A 32 -14.71 -33.28 -1.30
N LYS A 33 -15.88 -33.92 -1.18
CA LYS A 33 -16.92 -33.92 -2.23
C LYS A 33 -17.56 -32.55 -2.42
N THR A 34 -17.73 -31.76 -1.36
CA THR A 34 -18.23 -30.37 -1.49
C THR A 34 -17.21 -29.45 -2.13
N ASP A 35 -15.91 -29.63 -1.87
CA ASP A 35 -14.85 -28.81 -2.45
C ASP A 35 -14.66 -29.08 -3.95
N LEU A 36 -14.79 -30.35 -4.38
CA LEU A 36 -14.81 -30.73 -5.82
C LEU A 36 -16.02 -30.16 -6.56
N ASN A 37 -17.20 -30.13 -5.95
CA ASN A 37 -18.39 -29.50 -6.54
C ASN A 37 -18.28 -27.97 -6.59
N LEU A 38 -17.48 -27.35 -5.72
CA LEU A 38 -17.25 -25.90 -5.74
C LEU A 38 -16.23 -25.51 -6.81
N SER A 39 -15.19 -26.33 -7.04
CA SER A 39 -14.16 -26.08 -8.06
C SER A 39 -14.66 -26.26 -9.51
N MET A 40 -15.66 -27.12 -9.74
CA MET A 40 -16.31 -27.29 -11.04
C MET A 40 -17.24 -26.13 -11.45
N SER A 41 -17.56 -25.20 -10.56
CA SER A 41 -18.41 -24.03 -10.88
C SER A 41 -17.63 -22.77 -11.31
N TYR A 42 -16.30 -22.87 -11.39
CA TYR A 42 -15.42 -21.78 -11.84
C TYR A 42 -14.47 -22.28 -12.93
N ARG A 43 -14.99 -22.46 -14.14
CA ARG A 43 -14.22 -22.37 -15.38
C ARG A 43 -15.18 -22.37 -16.57
N GLU A 44 -15.50 -21.18 -17.04
CA GLU A 44 -15.66 -20.83 -18.46
C GLU A 44 -15.81 -19.31 -18.52
N ASP A 45 -15.13 -18.71 -19.50
CA ASP A 45 -15.17 -17.31 -19.93
C ASP A 45 -14.29 -16.31 -19.15
N ASP A 46 -13.02 -16.21 -19.54
CA ASP A 46 -12.56 -15.10 -20.39
C ASP A 46 -11.09 -15.27 -20.81
N GLU A 47 -10.86 -14.97 -22.08
CA GLU A 47 -9.72 -15.26 -22.93
C GLU A 47 -8.43 -14.52 -22.57
N TYR A 48 -7.33 -15.15 -22.98
CA TYR A 48 -5.94 -14.71 -22.91
C TYR A 48 -5.57 -13.92 -24.19
N GLU A 49 -5.02 -12.72 -24.05
CA GLU A 49 -4.11 -12.13 -25.04
C GLU A 49 -2.82 -11.67 -24.34
N PRO A 50 -1.62 -12.11 -24.79
CA PRO A 50 -0.35 -11.72 -24.19
C PRO A 50 0.27 -10.52 -24.89
N ALA A 51 0.48 -9.43 -24.16
CA ALA A 51 1.46 -8.40 -24.55
C ALA A 51 2.75 -8.68 -23.78
N GLY A 52 3.76 -9.15 -24.51
CA GLY A 52 5.11 -9.36 -23.99
C GLY A 52 5.85 -8.03 -23.85
N GLU A 53 6.45 -7.80 -22.70
CA GLU A 53 7.56 -6.87 -22.54
C GLU A 53 8.60 -7.51 -21.61
N GLU A 54 9.72 -7.94 -22.20
CA GLU A 54 10.94 -8.35 -21.50
C GLU A 54 11.56 -7.13 -20.82
N PHE A 55 11.60 -7.11 -19.48
CA PHE A 55 12.33 -6.08 -18.74
C PHE A 55 13.74 -6.59 -18.40
N SER A 56 14.67 -6.34 -19.33
CA SER A 56 16.12 -6.56 -19.17
C SER A 56 16.72 -5.52 -18.24
N TRP A 57 17.33 -5.95 -17.14
CA TRP A 57 18.14 -5.09 -16.27
C TRP A 57 19.51 -4.86 -16.91
N HIS A 58 19.76 -3.68 -17.45
CA HIS A 58 21.11 -3.22 -17.83
C HIS A 58 21.48 -1.93 -17.10
N PHE A 59 22.41 -2.08 -16.16
CA PHE A 59 23.20 -1.02 -15.52
C PHE A 59 24.21 -0.47 -16.54
N PRO A 60 24.32 0.86 -16.76
CA PRO A 60 25.43 1.41 -17.53
C PRO A 60 26.64 1.68 -16.62
N HIS A 61 27.63 0.79 -16.71
CA HIS A 61 29.03 1.11 -16.46
C HIS A 61 29.51 2.02 -17.60
N PHE A 62 29.79 3.30 -17.31
CA PHE A 62 30.35 4.22 -18.29
C PHE A 62 31.80 4.53 -17.95
N LEU A 63 32.72 3.92 -18.70
CA LEU A 63 34.13 4.26 -18.71
C LEU A 63 34.72 3.94 -20.10
N ALA A 64 35.10 4.97 -20.85
CA ALA A 64 36.17 5.07 -21.87
C ALA A 64 35.84 6.26 -22.81
N VAL A 65 36.53 7.40 -22.67
CA VAL A 65 37.74 7.82 -23.44
C VAL A 65 37.46 8.11 -24.91
N LEU A 66 37.63 9.39 -25.28
CA LEU A 66 38.10 9.81 -26.60
C LEU A 66 39.02 11.04 -26.42
N GLU A 67 40.27 10.87 -26.84
CA GLU A 67 41.25 11.91 -27.15
C GLU A 67 40.70 12.89 -28.20
N ASN A 68 41.01 14.19 -28.08
CA ASN A 68 41.99 14.85 -28.96
C ASN A 68 42.23 16.34 -28.59
N ASN A 69 43.51 16.69 -28.47
CA ASN A 69 44.25 17.91 -28.80
C ASN A 69 43.79 19.36 -28.47
N GLY A 70 44.81 20.12 -28.04
CA GLY A 70 44.91 21.59 -28.02
C GLY A 70 45.00 22.11 -26.58
N GLY A 71 46.03 22.79 -26.09
CA GLY A 71 47.20 23.47 -26.63
C GLY A 71 47.64 24.47 -25.55
N GLU A 72 48.96 24.56 -25.29
CA GLU A 72 49.71 25.74 -24.81
C GLU A 72 49.13 26.58 -23.64
N THR A 73 49.76 26.72 -22.47
CA THR A 73 51.01 27.48 -22.27
C THR A 73 51.44 27.34 -20.79
N LYS A 74 52.68 26.94 -20.54
CA LYS A 74 53.32 27.05 -19.22
C LYS A 74 53.85 28.48 -19.06
N PRO A 75 53.52 29.25 -18.02
CA PRO A 75 54.30 30.43 -17.70
C PRO A 75 55.57 29.99 -16.96
N LYS A 76 56.71 30.00 -17.67
CA LYS A 76 58.04 29.96 -17.05
C LYS A 76 58.28 31.33 -16.38
N HIS A 77 58.11 31.44 -15.07
CA HIS A 77 58.63 32.59 -14.33
C HIS A 77 60.04 32.25 -13.83
N LYS A 78 61.06 32.82 -14.47
CA LYS A 78 62.40 32.94 -13.90
C LYS A 78 62.36 34.06 -12.86
N PRO A 79 62.84 33.90 -11.62
CA PRO A 79 63.24 35.04 -10.82
C PRO A 79 64.63 35.50 -11.29
N PHE A 80 64.68 36.73 -11.77
CA PHE A 80 65.89 37.50 -12.02
C PHE A 80 66.59 37.71 -10.68
N VAL A 81 67.74 37.07 -10.47
CA VAL A 81 68.64 37.34 -9.34
C VAL A 81 69.47 38.58 -9.65
N PRO A 82 69.33 39.68 -8.89
CA PRO A 82 70.28 40.78 -8.97
C PRO A 82 71.62 40.31 -8.39
N ALA A 83 72.73 40.57 -9.10
CA ALA A 83 74.07 40.32 -8.59
C ALA A 83 74.33 41.20 -7.36
N LEU A 84 74.19 40.62 -6.17
CA LEU A 84 74.59 41.22 -4.91
C LEU A 84 76.12 41.12 -4.78
N VAL A 85 76.76 42.27 -4.94
CA VAL A 85 78.13 42.57 -4.51
C VAL A 85 78.34 42.04 -3.09
N PRO A 86 79.47 41.37 -2.78
CA PRO A 86 79.76 40.93 -1.41
C PRO A 86 79.79 42.15 -0.47
N PRO A 87 78.93 42.22 0.56
CA PRO A 87 79.00 43.30 1.53
C PRO A 87 80.34 43.20 2.25
N LYS A 88 81.12 44.29 2.20
CA LYS A 88 82.31 44.46 3.05
C LYS A 88 81.85 44.40 4.50
N ILE A 89 82.44 43.48 5.27
CA ILE A 89 82.29 43.39 6.72
C ILE A 89 83.07 44.57 7.32
N PRO A 90 82.46 45.52 8.04
CA PRO A 90 83.18 46.43 8.91
C PRO A 90 83.57 45.69 10.17
N ASP A 91 84.85 45.80 10.52
CA ASP A 91 85.49 45.20 11.68
C ASP A 91 84.76 45.49 13.01
N GLY A 92 84.59 44.42 13.81
CA GLY A 92 84.90 44.53 15.24
C GLY A 92 83.79 44.89 16.23
N GLU A 93 82.52 44.60 15.98
CA GLU A 93 81.51 44.58 17.06
C GLU A 93 81.36 43.16 17.60
N LYS A 94 81.63 43.00 18.90
CA LYS A 94 81.65 41.72 19.60
C LYS A 94 80.29 41.03 19.43
N VAL A 95 80.23 40.05 18.54
CA VAL A 95 79.01 39.29 18.24
C VAL A 95 78.58 38.53 19.49
N ASP A 96 77.52 39.02 20.14
CA ASP A 96 76.93 38.36 21.29
C ASP A 96 76.10 37.16 20.82
N PHE A 97 76.62 35.96 21.08
CA PHE A 97 75.97 34.71 20.67
C PHE A 97 74.62 34.51 21.38
N ASP A 98 74.43 35.09 22.57
CA ASP A 98 73.15 35.05 23.27
C ASP A 98 72.10 35.97 22.61
N ASP A 99 72.53 37.11 22.04
CA ASP A 99 71.66 38.01 21.27
C ASP A 99 71.21 37.36 19.95
N ILE A 100 72.11 36.63 19.26
CA ILE A 100 71.75 35.85 18.06
C ILE A 100 70.74 34.75 18.40
N HIS A 101 70.94 34.04 19.52
CA HIS A 101 70.02 32.97 19.92
C HIS A 101 68.64 33.53 20.29
N ARG A 102 68.60 34.65 21.02
CA ARG A 102 67.34 35.35 21.39
C ARG A 102 66.59 35.85 20.16
N LYS A 103 67.29 36.51 19.23
CA LYS A 103 66.71 36.99 17.96
C LYS A 103 66.20 35.85 17.09
N ARG A 104 66.87 34.68 17.11
CA ARG A 104 66.38 33.48 16.44
C ARG A 104 65.08 32.99 17.05
N MET A 105 65.03 32.83 18.37
CA MET A 105 63.81 32.39 19.06
C MET A 105 62.64 33.36 18.87
N GLU A 106 62.90 34.66 18.90
CA GLU A 106 61.90 35.69 18.64
C GLU A 106 61.39 35.66 17.19
N LYS A 107 62.29 35.47 16.22
CA LYS A 107 61.92 35.28 14.81
C LYS A 107 61.08 34.02 14.61
N ASP A 108 61.51 32.89 15.15
CA ASP A 108 60.81 31.62 14.99
C ASP A 108 59.41 31.68 15.64
N LEU A 109 59.28 32.38 16.77
CA LEU A 109 57.99 32.57 17.45
C LEU A 109 57.04 33.50 16.69
N THR A 110 57.55 34.58 16.11
CA THR A 110 56.76 35.50 15.26
C THR A 110 56.38 34.87 13.93
N GLU A 111 57.29 34.11 13.30
CA GLU A 111 57.02 33.34 12.08
C GLU A 111 55.95 32.26 12.34
N LEU A 112 56.05 31.55 13.46
CA LEU A 112 55.05 30.56 13.87
C LEU A 112 53.67 31.19 14.10
N GLN A 113 53.60 32.34 14.79
CA GLN A 113 52.35 33.09 14.97
C GLN A 113 51.75 33.52 13.62
N THR A 114 52.57 34.05 12.73
CA THR A 114 52.14 34.46 11.38
C THR A 114 51.61 33.28 10.56
N LEU A 115 52.28 32.12 10.62
CA LEU A 115 51.84 30.90 9.93
C LEU A 115 50.51 30.38 10.49
N ILE A 116 50.33 30.42 11.82
CA ILE A 116 49.09 30.04 12.48
C ILE A 116 47.96 30.94 12.00
N GLU A 117 48.12 32.26 12.09
CA GLU A 117 47.11 33.24 11.67
C GLU A 117 46.79 33.11 10.18
N ALA A 118 47.79 33.01 9.32
CA ALA A 118 47.59 32.83 7.88
C ALA A 118 46.83 31.54 7.55
N HIS A 119 47.11 30.43 8.25
CA HIS A 119 46.38 29.18 8.05
C HIS A 119 44.90 29.31 8.46
N PHE A 120 44.62 29.91 9.62
CA PHE A 120 43.24 30.11 10.08
C PHE A 120 42.46 31.10 9.20
N GLU A 121 43.07 32.20 8.79
CA GLU A 121 42.42 33.14 7.87
C GLU A 121 42.16 32.54 6.50
N SER A 122 43.12 31.77 5.96
CA SER A 122 42.96 31.08 4.69
C SER A 122 41.80 30.07 4.75
N ARG A 123 41.78 29.22 5.79
CA ARG A 123 40.69 28.26 6.02
C ARG A 123 39.34 28.91 6.21
N LYS A 124 39.28 29.99 6.99
CA LYS A 124 38.04 30.73 7.23
C LYS A 124 37.47 31.31 5.93
N LYS A 125 38.33 31.92 5.09
CA LYS A 125 37.92 32.45 3.78
C LYS A 125 37.43 31.33 2.86
N GLU A 126 38.14 30.21 2.80
CA GLU A 126 37.76 29.05 1.99
C GLU A 126 36.41 28.44 2.47
N GLU A 127 36.20 28.32 3.78
CA GLU A 127 34.94 27.85 4.36
C GLU A 127 33.78 28.79 4.06
N GLU A 128 33.96 30.11 4.20
CA GLU A 128 32.95 31.10 3.86
C GLU A 128 32.58 31.04 2.37
N GLU A 129 33.56 30.88 1.48
CA GLU A 129 33.33 30.69 0.04
C GLU A 129 32.56 29.39 -0.26
N LEU A 130 32.92 28.30 0.39
CA LEU A 130 32.26 27.01 0.22
C LEU A 130 30.82 27.04 0.72
N ILE A 131 30.57 27.69 1.87
CA ILE A 131 29.22 27.90 2.41
C ILE A 131 28.39 28.74 1.45
N ASN A 132 28.92 29.87 0.95
CA ASN A 132 28.24 30.74 0.00
C ASN A 132 27.90 30.00 -1.31
N LEU A 133 28.82 29.18 -1.82
CA LEU A 133 28.59 28.37 -3.01
C LEU A 133 27.51 27.32 -2.78
N THR A 134 27.57 26.62 -1.64
CA THR A 134 26.58 25.61 -1.25
C THR A 134 25.19 26.22 -1.10
N GLN A 135 25.09 27.38 -0.45
CA GLN A 135 23.83 28.12 -0.30
C GLN A 135 23.25 28.54 -1.66
N ARG A 136 24.09 28.99 -2.60
CA ARG A 136 23.63 29.30 -3.97
C ARG A 136 23.16 28.07 -4.73
N ILE A 137 23.80 26.92 -4.54
CA ILE A 137 23.35 25.65 -5.15
C ILE A 137 22.01 25.23 -4.57
N GLU A 138 21.86 25.32 -3.25
CA GLU A 138 20.64 24.95 -2.55
C GLU A 138 19.46 25.85 -2.95
N ASN A 139 19.68 27.17 -3.02
CA ASN A 139 18.67 28.10 -3.53
C ASN A 139 18.24 27.74 -4.96
N ARG A 140 19.17 27.43 -5.87
CA ARG A 140 18.83 26.97 -7.23
C ARG A 140 18.10 25.62 -7.28
N ARG A 141 18.31 24.75 -6.29
CA ARG A 141 17.57 23.49 -6.16
C ARG A 141 16.16 23.75 -5.66
N ALA A 142 16.02 24.58 -4.64
CA ALA A 142 14.73 25.03 -4.10
C ALA A 142 13.89 25.74 -5.18
N ASP A 143 14.47 26.66 -5.94
CA ASP A 143 13.79 27.36 -7.04
C ASP A 143 13.28 26.39 -8.12
N ARG A 144 14.09 25.38 -8.50
CA ARG A 144 13.66 24.34 -9.45
C ARG A 144 12.55 23.48 -8.86
N ALA A 145 12.66 23.08 -7.61
CA ALA A 145 11.61 22.32 -6.93
C ALA A 145 10.29 23.11 -6.88
N GLU A 146 10.37 24.41 -6.60
CA GLU A 146 9.21 25.30 -6.57
C GLU A 146 8.61 25.49 -7.98
N GLN A 147 9.45 25.68 -9.01
CA GLN A 147 8.96 25.71 -10.40
C GLN A 147 8.24 24.41 -10.79
N HIS A 148 8.75 23.26 -10.37
CA HIS A 148 8.08 21.98 -10.59
C HIS A 148 6.77 21.86 -9.82
N ARG A 149 6.71 22.35 -8.58
CA ARG A 149 5.49 22.39 -7.76
C ARG A 149 4.42 23.25 -8.42
N VAL A 150 4.76 24.47 -8.83
CA VAL A 150 3.84 25.39 -9.51
C VAL A 150 3.36 24.83 -10.85
N ARG A 151 4.23 24.19 -11.64
CA ARG A 151 3.81 23.53 -12.90
C ARG A 151 2.82 22.39 -12.65
N THR A 152 3.12 21.52 -11.68
CA THR A 152 2.26 20.41 -11.28
C THR A 152 0.91 20.91 -10.77
N GLU A 153 0.91 21.96 -9.95
CA GLU A 153 -0.31 22.56 -9.41
C GLU A 153 -1.17 23.20 -10.51
N ARG A 154 -0.58 23.95 -11.44
CA ARG A 154 -1.30 24.51 -12.60
C ARG A 154 -1.83 23.45 -13.55
N GLU A 155 -1.13 22.32 -13.72
CA GLU A 155 -1.66 21.18 -14.48
C GLU A 155 -2.84 20.55 -13.74
N ARG A 156 -2.70 20.32 -12.43
CA ARG A 156 -3.77 19.80 -11.59
C ARG A 156 -5.00 20.69 -11.60
N GLU A 157 -4.83 22.01 -11.54
CA GLU A 157 -5.94 22.97 -11.62
C GLU A 157 -6.65 22.92 -12.98
N ARG A 158 -5.91 22.79 -14.09
CA ARG A 158 -6.50 22.61 -15.42
C ARG A 158 -7.30 21.31 -15.51
N GLN A 159 -6.74 20.20 -15.03
CA GLN A 159 -7.45 18.91 -14.99
C GLN A 159 -8.70 18.99 -14.11
N ASN A 160 -8.61 19.67 -12.96
CA ASN A 160 -9.74 19.89 -12.06
C ASN A 160 -10.82 20.76 -12.70
N LYS A 161 -10.48 21.86 -13.41
CA LYS A 161 -11.45 22.69 -14.13
C LYS A 161 -12.17 21.92 -15.22
N LEU A 162 -11.46 21.08 -15.98
CA LEU A 162 -12.07 20.21 -16.99
C LEU A 162 -12.98 19.16 -16.35
N ALA A 163 -12.58 18.58 -15.23
CA ALA A 163 -13.40 17.62 -14.48
C ALA A 163 -14.64 18.30 -13.88
N GLU A 164 -14.52 19.52 -13.37
CA GLU A 164 -15.61 20.31 -12.79
C GLU A 164 -16.58 20.81 -13.87
N GLU A 165 -16.10 21.28 -15.03
CA GLU A 165 -16.95 21.66 -16.16
C GLU A 165 -17.70 20.43 -16.71
N LYS A 166 -17.02 19.29 -16.80
CA LYS A 166 -17.65 18.01 -17.17
C LYS A 166 -18.69 17.58 -16.14
N ALA A 167 -18.39 17.73 -14.85
CA ALA A 167 -19.32 17.41 -13.77
C ALA A 167 -20.54 18.36 -13.76
N ARG A 168 -20.35 19.66 -14.01
CA ARG A 168 -21.44 20.65 -14.12
C ARG A 168 -22.32 20.36 -15.33
N LYS A 169 -21.73 19.98 -16.46
CA LYS A 169 -22.46 19.57 -17.67
C LYS A 169 -23.24 18.27 -17.44
N GLU A 170 -22.65 17.31 -16.72
CA GLU A 170 -23.31 16.06 -16.32
C GLU A 170 -24.44 16.30 -15.31
N GLU A 171 -24.28 17.27 -14.39
CA GLU A 171 -25.31 17.65 -13.43
C GLU A 171 -26.49 18.38 -14.10
N GLU A 172 -26.21 19.30 -15.03
CA GLU A 172 -27.24 19.97 -15.85
C GLU A 172 -27.96 18.97 -16.78
N GLU A 173 -27.25 18.01 -17.38
CA GLU A 173 -27.84 16.95 -18.20
C GLU A 173 -28.64 15.96 -17.35
N ALA A 174 -28.18 15.63 -16.14
CA ALA A 174 -28.93 14.81 -15.18
C ALA A 174 -30.20 15.52 -14.70
N LYS A 175 -30.15 16.83 -14.45
CA LYS A 175 -31.32 17.63 -14.08
C LYS A 175 -32.32 17.74 -15.23
N ARG A 176 -31.85 18.03 -16.45
CA ARG A 176 -32.71 18.05 -17.65
C ARG A 176 -33.33 16.67 -17.91
N LYS A 177 -32.56 15.59 -17.74
CA LYS A 177 -33.05 14.22 -17.88
C LYS A 177 -34.07 13.88 -16.79
N ALA A 178 -33.87 14.34 -15.56
CA ALA A 178 -34.84 14.17 -14.48
C ALA A 178 -36.14 14.96 -14.74
N ASP A 179 -36.05 16.18 -15.27
CA ASP A 179 -37.21 17.00 -15.64
C ASP A 179 -37.96 16.42 -16.85
N ASP A 180 -37.23 15.94 -17.86
CA ASP A 180 -37.81 15.27 -19.03
C ASP A 180 -38.42 13.93 -18.64
N ASP A 181 -37.81 13.15 -17.73
CA ASP A 181 -38.37 11.92 -17.19
C ASP A 181 -39.54 12.19 -16.24
N ALA A 182 -39.56 13.29 -15.50
CA ALA A 182 -40.71 13.71 -14.68
C ALA A 182 -41.89 14.14 -15.57
N LYS A 183 -41.63 14.89 -16.65
CA LYS A 183 -42.64 15.23 -17.66
C LYS A 183 -43.14 13.99 -18.38
N LYS A 184 -42.24 13.11 -18.83
CA LYS A 184 -42.60 11.82 -19.42
C LYS A 184 -43.38 10.96 -18.44
N LYS A 185 -42.98 10.85 -17.17
CA LYS A 185 -43.69 10.11 -16.12
C LYS A 185 -45.04 10.74 -15.79
N LYS A 186 -45.21 12.06 -15.88
CA LYS A 186 -46.52 12.71 -15.75
C LYS A 186 -47.44 12.36 -16.92
N VAL A 187 -46.90 12.26 -18.13
CA VAL A 187 -47.63 11.81 -19.33
C VAL A 187 -47.90 10.30 -19.30
N LEU A 188 -46.93 9.49 -18.87
CA LEU A 188 -47.00 8.03 -18.76
C LEU A 188 -47.71 7.55 -17.50
N ALA A 189 -47.84 8.33 -16.44
CA ALA A 189 -48.66 7.96 -15.27
C ALA A 189 -50.15 7.90 -15.62
N SER A 190 -50.55 8.48 -16.75
CA SER A 190 -51.86 8.27 -17.36
C SER A 190 -51.98 6.94 -18.11
N PHE A 191 -50.88 6.23 -18.36
CA PHE A 191 -50.85 4.96 -19.09
C PHE A 191 -50.11 3.91 -18.26
N GLN A 192 -50.83 3.04 -17.57
CA GLN A 192 -50.29 2.01 -16.67
C GLN A 192 -49.23 1.12 -17.33
N TYR A 193 -47.98 1.58 -17.36
CA TYR A 193 -46.79 0.81 -17.74
C TYR A 193 -46.03 0.43 -16.47
N THR A 194 -46.54 -0.62 -15.83
CA THR A 194 -46.09 -1.14 -14.54
C THR A 194 -44.80 -1.95 -14.68
N GLY A 195 -43.73 -1.52 -14.00
CA GLY A 195 -42.71 -2.42 -13.44
C GLY A 195 -41.25 -2.15 -13.79
N TYR A 196 -40.96 -1.60 -14.97
CA TYR A 196 -39.55 -1.43 -15.41
C TYR A 196 -38.93 -0.11 -14.93
N MET A 197 -39.69 1.00 -14.96
CA MET A 197 -39.19 2.35 -14.60
C MET A 197 -39.00 2.57 -13.08
N GLN A 198 -39.65 1.79 -12.21
CA GLN A 198 -39.45 1.90 -10.75
C GLN A 198 -38.09 1.37 -10.28
N ARG A 199 -37.41 0.54 -11.09
CA ARG A 199 -36.09 -0.01 -10.76
C ARG A 199 -34.96 0.95 -11.15
N THR A 200 -35.17 1.81 -12.13
CA THR A 200 -34.19 2.79 -12.62
C THR A 200 -34.15 4.05 -11.74
N ASP A 201 -35.29 4.54 -11.25
CA ASP A 201 -35.36 5.70 -10.34
C ASP A 201 -34.60 5.47 -9.01
N LYS A 202 -34.49 4.23 -8.53
CA LYS A 202 -33.71 3.89 -7.33
C LYS A 202 -32.19 3.84 -7.55
N ARG A 203 -31.72 3.97 -8.79
CA ARG A 203 -30.29 3.95 -9.16
C ARG A 203 -29.68 5.35 -9.36
N GLY A 204 -30.48 6.42 -9.26
CA GLY A 204 -30.03 7.81 -9.46
C GLY A 204 -29.59 8.57 -8.20
N GLY A 205 -29.61 7.95 -7.02
CA GLY A 205 -28.97 8.52 -5.82
C GLY A 205 -27.46 8.21 -5.77
N PRO A 206 -26.68 8.83 -4.85
CA PRO A 206 -25.29 8.48 -4.62
C PRO A 206 -25.16 6.96 -4.59
N LYS A 207 -24.30 6.42 -5.46
CA LYS A 207 -24.21 4.98 -5.75
C LYS A 207 -24.13 4.23 -4.43
N LYS A 208 -25.25 3.64 -4.00
CA LYS A 208 -25.30 2.90 -2.73
C LYS A 208 -24.23 1.82 -2.83
N GLN A 209 -23.30 1.82 -1.88
CA GLN A 209 -22.19 0.88 -1.88
C GLN A 209 -22.73 -0.52 -2.10
N THR A 210 -22.21 -1.18 -3.13
CA THR A 210 -22.71 -2.51 -3.50
C THR A 210 -22.37 -3.50 -2.39
N GLU A 211 -23.18 -4.56 -2.21
CA GLU A 211 -22.86 -5.61 -1.22
C GLU A 211 -21.47 -6.25 -1.48
N ARG A 212 -21.02 -6.25 -2.75
CA ARG A 212 -19.67 -6.66 -3.13
C ARG A 212 -18.61 -5.71 -2.56
N GLU A 213 -18.81 -4.40 -2.68
CA GLU A 213 -17.90 -3.38 -2.13
C GLU A 213 -17.89 -3.41 -0.59
N LYS A 214 -19.05 -3.58 0.05
CA LYS A 214 -19.12 -3.72 1.53
C LYS A 214 -18.36 -4.95 2.00
N LYS A 215 -18.58 -6.11 1.35
CA LYS A 215 -17.83 -7.34 1.65
C LYS A 215 -16.33 -7.11 1.48
N LYS A 216 -15.91 -6.47 0.39
CA LYS A 216 -14.49 -6.17 0.14
C LYS A 216 -13.91 -5.27 1.23
N ALA A 217 -14.62 -4.20 1.62
CA ALA A 217 -14.20 -3.27 2.66
C ALA A 217 -14.05 -3.95 4.04
N ILE A 218 -15.04 -4.74 4.45
CA ILE A 218 -15.00 -5.48 5.73
C ILE A 218 -13.87 -6.51 5.73
N LEU A 219 -13.64 -7.21 4.61
CA LEU A 219 -12.56 -8.20 4.52
C LEU A 219 -11.18 -7.53 4.52
N SER A 220 -11.03 -6.36 3.88
CA SER A 220 -9.77 -5.61 3.96
C SER A 220 -9.50 -5.07 5.36
N GLU A 221 -10.52 -4.61 6.08
CA GLU A 221 -10.40 -4.14 7.46
C GLU A 221 -9.97 -5.28 8.41
N ARG A 222 -10.50 -6.50 8.21
CA ARG A 222 -10.13 -7.68 8.99
C ARG A 222 -8.76 -8.24 8.63
N ARG A 223 -8.20 -7.89 7.47
CA ARG A 223 -6.91 -8.41 7.01
C ARG A 223 -5.79 -7.65 7.71
N LYS A 224 -5.07 -8.35 8.57
CA LYS A 224 -3.82 -7.84 9.17
C LYS A 224 -2.67 -8.08 8.19
N GLU A 225 -1.97 -7.01 7.83
CA GLU A 225 -0.75 -7.10 7.03
C GLU A 225 0.36 -7.75 7.85
N LEU A 226 1.09 -8.69 7.25
CA LEU A 226 2.18 -9.40 7.89
C LEU A 226 3.50 -8.87 7.35
N ASN A 227 4.33 -8.29 8.24
CA ASN A 227 5.69 -7.91 7.91
C ASN A 227 6.65 -8.99 8.43
N THR A 228 7.07 -9.89 7.53
CA THR A 228 7.92 -11.04 7.86
C THR A 228 9.41 -10.84 7.56
N GLY A 229 9.79 -9.74 6.89
CA GLY A 229 11.14 -9.55 6.36
C GLY A 229 12.23 -9.37 7.42
N ASN A 230 11.89 -8.82 8.60
CA ASN A 230 12.87 -8.41 9.61
C ASN A 230 12.63 -9.07 10.99
N LEU A 231 11.95 -10.22 11.04
CA LEU A 231 11.61 -10.90 12.31
C LEU A 231 12.68 -11.93 12.71
N SER A 232 12.96 -12.04 14.01
CA SER A 232 13.79 -13.12 14.56
C SER A 232 13.06 -14.47 14.56
N ALA A 233 13.81 -15.58 14.61
CA ALA A 233 13.24 -16.93 14.55
C ALA A 233 12.17 -17.21 15.62
N ASP A 234 12.36 -16.71 16.84
CA ASP A 234 11.39 -16.87 17.93
C ASP A 234 10.10 -16.07 17.66
N LYS A 235 10.22 -14.84 17.16
CA LYS A 235 9.06 -14.02 16.76
C LYS A 235 8.31 -14.63 15.58
N LEU A 236 9.00 -15.31 14.67
CA LEU A 236 8.37 -16.04 13.58
C LEU A 236 7.55 -17.24 14.10
N ARG A 237 8.03 -17.94 15.13
CA ARG A 237 7.27 -19.02 15.78
C ARG A 237 6.04 -18.50 16.52
N GLU A 238 6.17 -17.37 17.21
CA GLU A 238 5.03 -16.72 17.89
C GLU A 238 3.96 -16.27 16.88
N THR A 239 4.35 -15.55 15.84
CA THR A 239 3.41 -15.08 14.79
C THR A 239 2.76 -16.24 14.04
N ALA A 240 3.48 -17.33 13.77
CA ALA A 240 2.88 -18.54 13.19
C ALA A 240 1.82 -19.17 14.11
N ASN A 241 2.09 -19.24 15.41
CA ASN A 241 1.12 -19.74 16.40
C ASN A 241 -0.11 -18.82 16.53
N GLU A 242 0.09 -17.50 16.46
CA GLU A 242 -1.01 -16.53 16.47
C GLU A 242 -1.91 -16.66 15.23
N LEU A 243 -1.31 -16.79 14.04
CA LEU A 243 -2.04 -17.01 12.80
C LEU A 243 -2.80 -18.34 12.81
N TRP A 244 -2.21 -19.39 13.37
CA TRP A 244 -2.88 -20.68 13.53
C TRP A 244 -4.10 -20.58 14.46
N LYS A 245 -3.95 -19.93 15.62
CA LYS A 245 -5.08 -19.67 16.54
C LYS A 245 -6.17 -18.83 15.88
N TRP A 246 -5.79 -17.79 15.13
CA TRP A 246 -6.73 -16.95 14.40
C TRP A 246 -7.51 -17.73 13.34
N MET A 247 -6.82 -18.57 12.56
CA MET A 247 -7.46 -19.45 11.57
C MET A 247 -8.44 -20.41 12.25
N ARG A 248 -8.03 -21.03 13.37
CA ARG A 248 -8.88 -21.96 14.13
C ARG A 248 -10.14 -21.29 14.66
N GLN A 249 -10.03 -20.05 15.15
CA GLN A 249 -11.18 -19.26 15.61
C GLN A 249 -12.16 -18.98 14.46
N LEU A 250 -11.66 -18.56 13.29
CA LEU A 250 -12.50 -18.31 12.11
C LEU A 250 -13.22 -19.57 11.62
N GLU A 251 -12.56 -20.73 11.68
CA GLU A 251 -13.19 -22.02 11.35
C GLU A 251 -14.32 -22.37 12.31
N ALA A 252 -14.11 -22.17 13.62
CA ALA A 252 -15.13 -22.41 14.63
C ALA A 252 -16.36 -21.50 14.43
N GLU A 253 -16.14 -20.21 14.17
CA GLU A 253 -17.23 -19.27 13.86
C GLU A 253 -17.96 -19.65 12.58
N LYS A 254 -17.25 -20.07 11.54
CA LYS A 254 -17.85 -20.56 10.30
C LYS A 254 -18.77 -21.75 10.57
N PHE A 255 -18.30 -22.72 11.35
CA PHE A 255 -19.08 -23.90 11.72
C PHE A 255 -20.37 -23.54 12.45
N GLU A 256 -20.28 -22.68 13.47
CA GLU A 256 -21.44 -22.22 14.24
C GLU A 256 -22.46 -21.48 13.35
N LEU A 257 -21.98 -20.62 12.45
CA LEU A 257 -22.85 -19.92 11.49
C LEU A 257 -23.53 -20.89 10.51
N GLN A 258 -22.81 -21.91 10.03
CA GLN A 258 -23.38 -22.95 9.18
C GLN A 258 -24.46 -23.76 9.92
N TYR A 259 -24.20 -24.13 11.17
CA TYR A 259 -25.17 -24.83 12.01
C TYR A 259 -26.45 -23.99 12.22
N ARG A 260 -26.30 -22.72 12.63
CA ARG A 260 -27.42 -21.78 12.77
C ARG A 260 -28.22 -21.62 11.49
N TYR A 261 -27.55 -21.48 10.35
CA TYR A 261 -28.21 -21.37 9.05
C TYR A 261 -29.08 -22.60 8.75
N MET A 262 -28.63 -23.81 9.09
CA MET A 262 -29.42 -25.03 8.90
C MET A 262 -30.66 -25.06 9.81
N CYS A 263 -30.53 -24.68 11.07
CA CYS A 263 -31.66 -24.54 12.00
C CYS A 263 -32.67 -23.50 11.48
N GLN A 264 -32.20 -22.31 11.10
CA GLN A 264 -33.05 -21.24 10.56
C GLN A 264 -33.77 -21.67 9.27
N LYS A 265 -33.09 -22.42 8.39
CA LYS A 265 -33.70 -22.96 7.17
C LYS A 265 -34.86 -23.91 7.49
N TYR A 266 -34.69 -24.77 8.49
CA TYR A 266 -35.76 -25.64 8.98
C TYR A 266 -36.91 -24.84 9.60
N GLU A 267 -36.61 -23.88 10.49
CA GLU A 267 -37.61 -23.00 11.11
C GLU A 267 -38.43 -22.23 10.07
N ILE A 268 -37.79 -21.66 9.05
CA ILE A 268 -38.46 -20.98 7.94
C ILE A 268 -39.43 -21.93 7.22
N THR A 269 -39.01 -23.18 7.01
CA THR A 269 -39.85 -24.20 6.36
C THR A 269 -41.10 -24.50 7.20
N ILE A 270 -40.93 -24.69 8.51
CA ILE A 270 -42.03 -24.89 9.45
C ILE A 270 -42.96 -23.67 9.50
N LEU A 271 -42.40 -22.46 9.57
CA LEU A 271 -43.17 -21.23 9.60
C LEU A 271 -43.99 -21.03 8.32
N ARG A 272 -43.42 -21.33 7.15
CA ARG A 272 -44.15 -21.32 5.87
C ARG A 272 -45.34 -22.28 5.88
N ASN A 273 -45.14 -23.49 6.40
CA ASN A 273 -46.22 -24.48 6.53
C ASN A 273 -47.32 -24.00 7.48
N ARG A 274 -46.94 -23.50 8.67
CA ARG A 274 -47.88 -22.93 9.65
C ARG A 274 -48.69 -21.78 9.08
N VAL A 275 -48.04 -20.85 8.36
CA VAL A 275 -48.74 -19.73 7.69
C VAL A 275 -49.74 -20.26 6.67
N SER A 276 -49.35 -21.24 5.84
CA SER A 276 -50.24 -21.88 4.87
C SER A 276 -51.45 -22.51 5.54
N ASP A 277 -51.24 -23.27 6.63
CA ASP A 277 -52.32 -23.96 7.33
C ASP A 277 -53.29 -22.99 8.03
N HIS A 278 -52.79 -21.91 8.61
CA HIS A 278 -53.64 -20.84 9.17
C HIS A 278 -54.37 -20.02 8.10
N GLN A 279 -53.85 -19.92 6.88
CA GLN A 279 -54.50 -19.23 5.77
C GLN A 279 -55.59 -20.07 5.08
N LYS A 280 -55.57 -21.40 5.20
CA LYS A 280 -56.52 -22.30 4.52
C LYS A 280 -57.98 -22.15 4.96
N ASN A 281 -58.29 -21.50 6.10
CA ASN A 281 -59.65 -21.51 6.67
C ASN A 281 -60.38 -20.15 6.76
N THR A 282 -59.99 -19.11 6.02
CA THR A 282 -60.69 -17.79 6.08
C THR A 282 -61.55 -17.44 4.88
N LYS A 283 -61.54 -18.23 3.79
CA LYS A 283 -62.56 -18.14 2.74
C LYS A 283 -63.56 -19.27 2.95
N GLY A 284 -64.60 -18.93 3.71
CA GLY A 284 -65.66 -19.84 4.09
C GLY A 284 -66.17 -20.69 2.94
N SER A 285 -66.54 -21.92 3.29
CA SER A 285 -67.55 -22.71 2.59
C SER A 285 -68.80 -21.83 2.45
N ARG A 286 -68.85 -21.07 1.36
CA ARG A 286 -70.02 -20.30 0.95
C ARG A 286 -71.01 -21.34 0.48
N SER A 287 -71.87 -21.75 1.42
CA SER A 287 -73.14 -22.44 1.26
C SER A 287 -73.50 -22.70 -0.20
N LYS A 288 -73.26 -23.92 -0.67
CA LYS A 288 -73.98 -24.49 -1.81
C LYS A 288 -75.04 -25.45 -1.27
N ARG A 289 -75.92 -24.94 -0.40
CA ARG A 289 -77.21 -25.58 -0.12
C ARG A 289 -78.08 -25.36 -1.36
N GLY A 290 -77.79 -26.14 -2.39
CA GLY A 290 -78.63 -26.28 -3.56
C GLY A 290 -79.91 -26.98 -3.13
N LEU A 291 -80.98 -26.20 -3.03
CA LEU A 291 -82.36 -26.66 -3.02
C LEU A 291 -82.54 -27.64 -4.19
N ARG A 292 -82.74 -28.92 -3.90
CA ARG A 292 -83.09 -29.93 -4.90
C ARG A 292 -84.30 -30.72 -4.40
N LYS A 293 -85.42 -30.42 -5.06
CA LYS A 293 -86.73 -31.07 -5.15
C LYS A 293 -87.54 -31.19 -3.86
#